data_AF-A0A842QB48-F1
#
_entry.id   AF-A0A842QB48-F1
#
_cell.length_a   1.000
_cell.length_b   1.000
_cell.length_c   1.000
_cell.angle_alpha   90.00
_cell.angle_beta   90.00
_cell.angle_gamma   90.00
#
_symmetry.space_group_name_H-M   'P 1'
#
loop_
_entity.id
_entity.type
_entity.pdbx_description
1 polymer ?
#
loop_
_entity_poly.entity_id
_entity_poly.type
_entity_poly.pdbx_seq_one_letter_code
_entity_poly.pdbx_strand_id
1 'polypeptide(L)'
;MVSPFEAVARKLGELGVYDFLLPWIITSAIIWGLLEKSKLFGEGSVAINSVLSISISFFIWGFLIFTGSNEVGSMLSKFFTQISFVAVGFAAILLVGSLFYPDFPAALEDRIPKESMFWIVIVIGLAIAISVGLINVGRTIYQFLSISGSIPGGDASLLMVAVIVLALLLLIVNAF
;
A
#
# COMPACT_ATOMS: atom_id res chain seq x y z
N MET A 1 -25.01 35.67 -0.22
CA MET A 1 -23.78 36.08 -0.91
C MET A 1 -22.76 34.98 -0.68
N VAL A 2 -22.20 34.40 -1.74
CA VAL A 2 -21.16 33.37 -1.63
C VAL A 2 -19.86 34.07 -1.25
N SER A 3 -19.15 33.56 -0.23
CA SER A 3 -17.87 34.17 0.14
C SER A 3 -16.82 33.93 -0.95
N PRO A 4 -15.83 34.83 -1.17
CA PRO A 4 -14.76 34.61 -2.14
C PRO A 4 -14.00 33.30 -1.90
N PHE A 5 -13.82 32.91 -0.63
CA PHE A 5 -13.19 31.63 -0.27
C PHE A 5 -14.03 30.43 -0.67
N GLU A 6 -15.35 30.50 -0.49
CA GLU A 6 -16.24 29.44 -0.93
C GLU A 6 -16.25 29.31 -2.47
N ALA A 7 -16.21 30.43 -3.19
CA ALA A 7 -16.13 30.42 -4.65
C ALA A 7 -14.82 29.78 -5.14
N VAL A 8 -13.69 30.10 -4.51
CA VAL A 8 -12.39 29.49 -4.82
C VAL A 8 -12.37 28.00 -4.46
N ALA A 9 -12.84 27.63 -3.27
CA ALA A 9 -12.88 26.23 -2.83
C ALA A 9 -13.76 25.38 -3.75
N ARG A 10 -14.93 25.89 -4.17
CA ARG A 10 -15.79 25.21 -5.15
C ARG A 10 -15.06 25.00 -6.48
N LYS A 11 -14.35 26.01 -6.99
CA LYS A 11 -13.59 25.89 -8.24
C LYS A 11 -12.42 24.92 -8.12
N LEU A 12 -11.72 24.90 -6.98
CA LEU A 12 -10.68 23.91 -6.71
C LEU A 12 -11.25 22.49 -6.62
N GLY A 13 -12.44 22.34 -6.02
CA GLY A 13 -13.17 21.06 -6.01
C GLY A 13 -13.57 20.59 -7.40
N GLU A 14 -14.13 21.46 -8.24
CA GLU A 14 -14.47 21.14 -9.64
C GLU A 14 -13.25 20.71 -10.47
N LEU A 15 -12.06 21.21 -10.15
CA LEU A 15 -10.79 20.83 -10.78
C LEU A 15 -10.19 19.54 -10.23
N GLY A 16 -10.83 18.88 -9.26
CA GLY A 16 -10.35 17.65 -8.64
C GLY A 16 -9.14 17.85 -7.73
N VAL A 17 -8.91 19.07 -7.23
CA VAL A 17 -7.76 19.36 -6.37
C VAL A 17 -7.83 18.56 -5.06
N TYR A 18 -9.01 18.47 -4.46
CA TYR A 18 -9.22 17.73 -3.21
C TYR A 18 -9.33 16.21 -3.43
N ASP A 19 -9.86 15.79 -4.57
CA ASP A 19 -10.12 14.37 -4.86
C ASP A 19 -8.89 13.64 -5.40
N PHE A 20 -8.00 14.34 -6.10
CA PHE A 20 -6.84 13.73 -6.76
C PHE A 20 -5.53 14.43 -6.40
N LEU A 21 -5.40 15.73 -6.64
CA LEU A 21 -4.11 16.42 -6.56
C LEU A 21 -3.50 16.38 -5.16
N LEU A 22 -4.26 16.79 -4.13
CA LEU A 22 -3.78 16.82 -2.76
C LEU A 22 -3.47 15.41 -2.23
N PRO A 23 -4.36 14.42 -2.36
CA PRO A 23 -4.04 13.05 -1.99
C PRO A 23 -2.79 12.51 -2.72
N TRP A 24 -2.64 12.79 -4.02
CA TRP A 24 -1.48 12.38 -4.81
C TRP A 24 -0.16 13.01 -4.35
N ILE A 25 -0.15 14.31 -4.02
CA ILE A 25 1.03 14.99 -3.47
C ILE A 25 1.42 14.37 -2.13
N ILE A 26 0.44 14.12 -1.26
CA ILE A 26 0.67 13.51 0.06
C ILE A 26 1.25 12.11 -0.10
N THR A 27 0.67 11.27 -0.96
CA THR A 27 1.20 9.93 -1.26
C THR A 27 2.64 9.99 -1.77
N SER A 28 2.93 10.90 -2.71
CA SER A 28 4.30 11.09 -3.24
C SER A 28 5.28 11.50 -2.14
N ALA A 29 4.90 12.45 -1.27
CA ALA A 29 5.75 12.92 -0.19
C ALA A 29 6.05 11.82 0.84
N ILE A 30 5.07 10.99 1.18
CA ILE A 30 5.25 9.85 2.09
C ILE A 30 6.23 8.85 1.47
N ILE A 31 6.05 8.48 0.20
CA ILE A 31 6.94 7.53 -0.49
C ILE A 31 8.36 8.09 -0.56
N TRP A 32 8.51 9.38 -0.87
CA TRP A 32 9.81 10.04 -0.89
C TRP A 32 10.51 9.95 0.47
N GLY A 33 9.80 10.26 1.56
CA GLY A 33 10.34 10.18 2.92
C GLY A 33 10.76 8.76 3.31
N LEU A 34 10.01 7.75 2.86
CA LEU A 34 10.37 6.34 3.06
C LEU A 34 11.64 5.96 2.27
N LEU A 35 11.74 6.36 1.00
CA LEU A 35 12.90 6.11 0.16
C LEU A 35 14.15 6.80 0.72
N GLU A 36 14.04 8.05 1.15
CA GLU A 36 15.15 8.81 1.73
C GLU A 36 15.64 8.16 3.03
N LYS A 37 14.71 7.78 3.92
CA LYS A 37 15.06 7.10 5.19
C LYS A 37 15.74 5.74 4.95
N SER A 38 15.34 5.04 3.90
CA SER A 38 15.87 3.71 3.58
C SER A 38 17.30 3.72 3.02
N LYS A 39 17.79 4.88 2.54
CA LYS A 39 19.11 5.03 1.89
C LYS A 39 19.42 4.01 0.79
N LEU A 40 18.38 3.46 0.14
CA LEU A 40 18.52 2.37 -0.85
C LEU A 40 19.44 2.72 -2.03
N PHE A 41 19.45 3.99 -2.45
CA PHE A 41 20.22 4.45 -3.59
C PHE A 41 21.49 5.22 -3.18
N GLY A 42 21.92 5.11 -1.92
CA GLY A 42 23.07 5.87 -1.39
C GLY A 42 22.74 7.29 -0.96
N GLU A 43 23.73 7.97 -0.37
CA GLU A 43 23.59 9.32 0.15
C GLU A 43 23.55 10.35 -0.99
N GLY A 44 22.60 11.29 -0.93
CA GLY A 44 22.42 12.33 -1.94
C GLY A 44 21.55 11.94 -3.14
N SER A 45 20.89 10.78 -3.12
CA SER A 45 20.00 10.30 -4.19
C SER A 45 18.61 10.98 -4.24
N VAL A 46 18.56 12.26 -3.87
CA VAL A 46 17.33 13.08 -3.79
C VAL A 46 16.58 13.08 -5.11
N ALA A 47 17.29 13.21 -6.24
CA ALA A 47 16.67 13.24 -7.57
C ALA A 47 16.00 11.90 -7.91
N ILE A 48 16.67 10.78 -7.64
CA ILE A 48 16.15 9.43 -7.90
C ILE A 48 14.92 9.16 -7.03
N ASN A 49 15.03 9.46 -5.73
CA ASN A 49 13.94 9.30 -4.77
C ASN A 49 12.71 10.13 -5.17
N SER A 50 12.92 11.35 -5.65
CA SER A 50 11.85 12.25 -6.11
C SER A 50 11.14 11.73 -7.36
N VAL A 51 11.91 11.27 -8.36
CA VAL A 51 11.32 10.73 -9.60
C VAL A 51 10.54 9.45 -9.31
N LEU A 52 11.09 8.56 -8.47
CA LEU A 52 10.43 7.33 -8.08
C LEU A 52 9.15 7.59 -7.28
N SER A 53 9.20 8.48 -6.29
CA SER A 53 8.03 8.75 -5.44
C SER A 53 6.85 9.32 -6.22
N ILE A 54 7.13 10.26 -7.14
CA ILE A 54 6.15 10.83 -8.07
C ILE A 54 5.55 9.74 -8.95
N SER A 55 6.40 8.89 -9.54
CA SER A 55 5.97 7.81 -10.43
C SER A 55 5.10 6.78 -9.70
N ILE A 56 5.53 6.33 -8.52
CA ILE A 56 4.79 5.37 -7.70
C ILE A 56 3.44 5.96 -7.28
N SER A 57 3.40 7.24 -6.88
CA SER A 57 2.15 7.90 -6.53
C SER A 57 1.16 7.93 -7.71
N PHE A 58 1.64 8.23 -8.92
CA PHE A 58 0.81 8.14 -10.12
C PHE A 58 0.30 6.73 -10.38
N PHE A 59 1.11 5.70 -10.15
CA PHE A 59 0.64 4.31 -10.29
C PHE A 59 -0.42 3.95 -9.25
N ILE A 60 -0.27 4.37 -7.99
CA ILE A 60 -1.27 4.12 -6.94
C ILE A 60 -2.61 4.74 -7.33
N TRP A 61 -2.60 6.03 -7.68
CA TRP A 61 -3.83 6.75 -8.03
C TRP A 61 -4.40 6.37 -9.40
N GLY A 62 -3.54 5.94 -10.34
CA GLY A 62 -3.95 5.38 -11.61
C GLY A 62 -4.83 4.13 -11.48
N PHE A 63 -4.84 3.47 -10.32
CA PHE A 63 -5.63 2.27 -10.08
C PHE A 63 -7.11 2.53 -10.27
N LEU A 64 -7.55 3.73 -9.88
CA LEU A 64 -8.93 4.17 -9.99
C LEU A 64 -9.39 4.32 -11.45
N ILE A 65 -8.45 4.46 -12.39
CA ILE A 65 -8.71 4.68 -13.82
C ILE A 65 -8.57 3.37 -14.61
N PHE A 66 -7.58 2.54 -14.27
CA PHE A 66 -7.22 1.34 -15.04
C PHE A 66 -8.02 0.07 -14.69
N THR A 67 -9.17 0.19 -14.03
CA THR A 67 -9.98 -0.96 -13.60
C THR A 67 -10.44 -1.80 -14.81
N GLY A 68 -9.78 -2.93 -15.05
CA GLY A 68 -10.23 -3.98 -15.98
C GLY A 68 -9.32 -4.33 -17.16
N SER A 69 -8.23 -3.59 -17.42
CA SER A 69 -7.27 -3.96 -18.48
C SER A 69 -6.15 -4.85 -17.94
N ASN A 70 -5.68 -5.82 -18.74
CA ASN A 70 -4.51 -6.68 -18.44
C ASN A 70 -3.18 -6.04 -18.90
N GLU A 71 -3.13 -4.71 -18.92
CA GLU A 71 -1.95 -3.97 -19.35
C GLU A 71 -0.96 -3.81 -18.20
N VAL A 72 0.33 -3.67 -18.53
CA VAL A 72 1.41 -3.52 -17.54
C VAL A 72 1.12 -2.38 -16.56
N GLY A 73 0.51 -1.27 -17.03
CA GLY A 73 0.12 -0.15 -16.18
C GLY A 73 -0.92 -0.51 -15.11
N SER A 74 -1.95 -1.28 -15.47
CA SER A 74 -2.98 -1.78 -14.55
C SER A 74 -2.39 -2.73 -13.50
N MET A 75 -1.47 -3.61 -13.90
CA MET A 75 -0.76 -4.51 -12.98
C MET A 75 0.10 -3.72 -11.98
N LEU A 76 0.95 -2.81 -12.47
CA LEU A 76 1.84 -2.03 -11.61
C LEU A 76 1.06 -1.15 -10.63
N SER A 77 -0.05 -0.59 -11.12
CA SER A 77 -0.98 0.20 -10.34
C SER A 77 -1.63 -0.58 -9.19
N LYS A 78 -2.15 -1.79 -9.49
CA LYS A 78 -2.66 -2.73 -8.47
C LYS A 78 -1.59 -3.10 -7.44
N PHE A 79 -0.38 -3.40 -7.90
CA PHE A 79 0.75 -3.75 -7.03
C PHE A 79 1.10 -2.64 -6.05
N PHE A 80 1.33 -1.42 -6.53
CA PHE A 80 1.67 -0.31 -5.65
C PHE A 80 0.52 0.09 -4.72
N THR A 81 -0.73 -0.01 -5.16
CA THR A 81 -1.91 0.23 -4.32
C THR A 81 -1.98 -0.77 -3.17
N GLN A 82 -1.77 -2.06 -3.44
CA GLN A 82 -1.79 -3.09 -2.41
C GLN A 82 -0.64 -2.92 -1.41
N ILE A 83 0.58 -2.64 -1.88
CA ILE A 83 1.71 -2.34 -0.99
C ILE A 83 1.39 -1.13 -0.11
N SER A 84 0.77 -0.10 -0.68
CA SER A 84 0.38 1.09 0.08
C SER A 84 -0.65 0.78 1.15
N PHE A 85 -1.64 -0.07 0.87
CA PHE A 85 -2.58 -0.53 1.88
C PHE A 85 -1.94 -1.36 2.97
N VAL A 86 -1.00 -2.25 2.64
CA VAL A 86 -0.23 -2.99 3.65
C VAL A 86 0.60 -2.03 4.50
N ALA A 87 1.26 -1.04 3.91
CA ALA A 87 2.04 -0.04 4.63
C ALA A 87 1.16 0.80 5.57
N VAL A 88 0.00 1.27 5.09
CA VAL A 88 -0.97 2.01 5.90
C VAL A 88 -1.56 1.14 7.00
N GLY A 89 -1.92 -0.11 6.70
CA GLY A 89 -2.41 -1.07 7.69
C GLY A 89 -1.38 -1.34 8.78
N PHE A 90 -0.11 -1.52 8.40
CA PHE A 90 0.98 -1.69 9.35
C PHE A 90 1.20 -0.43 10.20
N ALA A 91 1.15 0.76 9.59
CA ALA A 91 1.22 2.03 10.31
C ALA A 91 0.06 2.18 11.31
N ALA A 92 -1.16 1.79 10.93
CA ALA A 92 -2.32 1.80 11.82
C ALA A 92 -2.15 0.81 12.98
N ILE A 93 -1.62 -0.40 12.73
CA ILE A 93 -1.30 -1.37 13.78
C ILE A 93 -0.26 -0.81 14.74
N LEU A 94 0.80 -0.16 14.24
CA LEU A 94 1.80 0.47 15.10
C LEU A 94 1.20 1.60 15.95
N LEU A 95 0.32 2.42 15.36
CA LEU A 95 -0.36 3.50 16.08
C LEU A 95 -1.33 2.99 17.15
N VAL A 96 -2.14 1.98 16.83
CA VAL A 96 -3.07 1.39 17.80
C VAL A 96 -2.30 0.61 18.87
N GLY A 97 -1.30 -0.18 18.46
CA GLY A 97 -0.45 -0.94 19.37
C GLY A 97 0.31 -0.05 20.34
N SER A 98 0.77 1.13 19.92
CA SER A 98 1.47 2.07 20.80
C SER A 98 0.57 2.72 21.86
N LEU A 99 -0.75 2.75 21.65
CA LEU A 99 -1.70 3.22 22.67
C LEU A 99 -1.82 2.23 23.84
N PHE A 100 -1.61 0.93 23.58
CA PHE A 100 -1.69 -0.12 24.60
C PHE A 100 -0.31 -0.50 25.15
N TYR A 101 0.75 -0.33 24.36
CA TYR A 101 2.13 -0.65 24.72
C TYR A 101 3.06 0.53 24.39
N PRO A 102 3.59 1.25 25.39
CA PRO A 102 4.40 2.46 25.17
C PRO A 102 5.60 2.26 24.23
N ASP A 103 6.21 1.08 24.26
CA ASP A 103 7.34 0.67 23.40
C ASP A 103 6.96 -0.50 22.48
N PHE A 104 5.77 -0.45 21.87
CA PHE A 104 5.32 -1.46 20.91
C PHE A 104 6.35 -1.78 19.80
N PRO A 105 7.07 -0.82 19.20
CA PRO A 105 8.09 -1.13 18.20
C PRO A 105 9.23 -1.99 18.73
N ALA A 106 9.69 -1.74 19.96
CA ALA A 106 10.76 -2.52 20.58
C ALA A 106 10.27 -3.93 20.96
N ALA A 107 9.04 -4.03 21.49
CA ALA A 107 8.41 -5.32 21.76
C ALA A 107 8.26 -6.17 20.49
N LEU A 108 8.03 -5.54 19.33
CA LEU A 108 7.96 -6.22 18.04
C LEU A 108 9.34 -6.72 17.59
N GLU A 109 10.41 -5.94 17.79
CA GLU A 109 11.79 -6.32 17.45
C GLU A 109 12.30 -7.48 18.31
N ASP A 110 11.98 -7.50 19.60
CA ASP A 110 12.39 -8.57 20.51
C ASP A 110 11.68 -9.91 20.21
N ARG A 111 10.45 -9.85 19.68
CA ARG A 111 9.61 -11.03 19.44
C ARG A 111 9.70 -11.58 18.02
N ILE A 112 10.04 -10.75 17.03
CA ILE A 112 10.22 -11.17 15.65
C ILE A 112 11.73 -11.20 15.35
N PRO A 113 12.34 -12.39 15.24
CA PRO A 113 13.74 -12.49 14.84
C PRO A 113 13.97 -11.75 13.52
N LYS A 114 15.10 -11.04 13.40
CA LYS A 114 15.46 -10.28 12.18
C LYS A 114 15.45 -11.17 10.93
N GLU A 115 15.82 -12.44 11.09
CA GLU A 115 15.76 -13.46 10.04
C GLU A 115 14.31 -13.75 9.62
N SER A 116 13.38 -13.89 10.57
CA SER A 116 11.96 -14.07 10.30
C SER A 116 11.33 -12.84 9.65
N MET A 117 11.73 -11.63 10.06
CA MET A 117 11.24 -10.38 9.46
C MET A 117 11.57 -10.30 7.95
N PHE A 118 12.78 -10.69 7.55
CA PHE A 118 13.18 -10.73 6.14
C PHE A 118 12.29 -11.69 5.34
N TRP A 119 12.06 -12.91 5.85
CA TRP A 119 11.19 -13.89 5.20
C TRP A 119 9.73 -13.43 5.14
N ILE A 120 9.23 -12.78 6.19
CA ILE A 120 7.87 -12.21 6.22
C ILE A 120 7.71 -11.16 5.10
N VAL A 121 8.66 -10.23 4.96
CA VAL A 121 8.61 -9.20 3.90
C VAL A 121 8.64 -9.83 2.51
N ILE A 122 9.47 -10.86 2.29
CA ILE A 122 9.52 -11.59 1.01
C ILE A 122 8.19 -12.30 0.74
N VAL A 123 7.64 -13.02 1.72
CA VAL A 123 6.38 -13.75 1.56
C VAL A 123 5.24 -12.79 1.24
N ILE A 124 5.16 -11.64 1.93
CA ILE A 124 4.17 -10.61 1.65
C ILE A 124 4.35 -10.05 0.23
N GLY A 125 5.58 -9.68 -0.14
CA GLY A 125 5.89 -9.15 -1.47
C GLY A 125 5.55 -10.14 -2.59
N LEU A 126 5.86 -11.43 -2.38
CA LEU A 126 5.55 -12.50 -3.31
C LEU A 126 4.03 -12.74 -3.40
N ALA A 127 3.33 -12.77 -2.26
CA ALA A 127 1.89 -12.96 -2.22
C ALA A 127 1.16 -11.83 -2.96
N ILE A 128 1.57 -10.57 -2.75
CA ILE A 128 1.06 -9.41 -3.49
C ILE A 128 1.35 -9.56 -4.99
N ALA A 129 2.59 -9.89 -5.38
CA ALA A 129 2.96 -10.06 -6.78
C ALA A 129 2.16 -11.17 -7.48
N ILE A 130 1.90 -12.28 -6.79
CA ILE A 130 1.04 -13.38 -7.26
C ILE A 130 -0.41 -12.89 -7.38
N SER A 131 -0.94 -12.18 -6.38
CA SER A 131 -2.32 -11.70 -6.36
C SER A 131 -2.67 -10.75 -7.52
N VAL A 132 -1.69 -9.94 -7.93
CA VAL A 132 -1.81 -8.95 -9.01
C VAL A 132 -1.64 -9.60 -10.39
N GLY A 133 -1.20 -10.86 -10.45
CA GLY A 133 -0.90 -11.56 -11.68
C GLY A 133 0.42 -11.16 -12.32
N LEU A 134 1.35 -10.56 -11.55
CA LEU A 134 2.70 -10.22 -12.01
C LEU A 134 3.52 -11.47 -12.36
N ILE A 135 3.22 -12.58 -11.68
CA ILE A 135 3.80 -13.90 -11.92
C ILE A 135 2.69 -14.77 -12.55
N ASN A 136 2.97 -15.43 -13.68
CA ASN A 136 1.98 -16.24 -14.41
C ASN A 136 1.31 -17.35 -13.55
N VAL A 137 2.01 -17.85 -12.53
CA VAL A 137 1.48 -18.77 -11.51
C VAL A 137 0.32 -18.14 -10.72
N GLY A 138 0.38 -16.83 -10.50
CA GLY A 138 -0.65 -16.04 -9.85
C GLY A 138 -1.96 -16.02 -10.59
N ARG A 139 -1.99 -16.17 -11.92
CA ARG A 139 -3.25 -16.28 -12.68
C ARG A 139 -3.97 -17.59 -12.37
N THR A 140 -3.23 -18.70 -12.25
CA THR A 140 -3.76 -20.02 -11.88
C THR A 140 -4.21 -20.08 -10.43
N ILE A 141 -3.43 -19.50 -9.51
CA ILE A 141 -3.80 -19.40 -8.09
C ILE A 141 -4.97 -18.44 -7.88
N TYR A 142 -5.01 -17.30 -8.58
CA TYR A 142 -6.13 -16.36 -8.57
C TYR A 142 -7.41 -17.01 -9.09
N GLN A 143 -7.34 -17.75 -10.19
CA GLN A 143 -8.47 -18.54 -10.70
C GLN A 143 -8.88 -19.63 -9.71
N PHE A 144 -7.93 -20.32 -9.08
CA PHE A 144 -8.23 -21.35 -8.08
C PHE A 144 -8.89 -20.77 -6.81
N LEU A 145 -8.41 -19.63 -6.31
CA LEU A 145 -8.96 -18.95 -5.14
C LEU A 145 -10.29 -18.24 -5.44
N SER A 146 -10.47 -17.69 -6.64
CA SER A 146 -11.74 -17.07 -7.05
C SER A 146 -12.85 -18.09 -7.28
N ILE A 147 -12.51 -19.36 -7.57
CA ILE A 147 -13.45 -20.49 -7.58
C ILE A 147 -13.96 -20.81 -6.15
N SER A 148 -13.18 -20.52 -5.11
CA SER A 148 -13.52 -20.83 -3.71
C SER A 148 -14.26 -19.71 -2.98
N GLY A 149 -14.50 -18.55 -3.60
CA GLY A 149 -15.13 -17.42 -2.92
C GLY A 149 -15.57 -16.32 -3.87
N SER A 150 -16.75 -16.49 -4.47
CA SER A 150 -17.49 -15.38 -5.07
C SER A 150 -18.00 -14.45 -3.97
N ILE A 151 -17.14 -13.57 -3.45
CA ILE A 151 -17.59 -12.45 -2.63
C ILE A 151 -18.21 -11.40 -3.55
N PRO A 152 -19.48 -11.02 -3.37
CA PRO A 152 -20.13 -10.00 -4.17
C PRO A 152 -19.37 -8.66 -4.03
N GLY A 153 -18.77 -8.19 -5.12
CA GLY A 153 -18.22 -6.83 -5.23
C GLY A 153 -16.77 -6.61 -4.77
N GLY A 154 -15.99 -7.65 -4.46
CA GLY A 154 -14.60 -7.51 -4.02
C GLY A 154 -13.58 -8.04 -5.03
N ASP A 155 -12.64 -7.19 -5.45
CA ASP A 155 -11.42 -7.59 -6.17
C ASP A 155 -10.68 -8.63 -5.30
N ALA A 156 -10.44 -9.87 -5.76
CA ALA A 156 -9.92 -10.95 -4.91
C ALA A 156 -8.52 -10.63 -4.30
N SER A 157 -7.86 -9.62 -4.87
CA SER A 157 -6.69 -8.94 -4.33
C SER A 157 -6.91 -8.28 -2.96
N LEU A 158 -8.05 -7.62 -2.74
CA LEU A 158 -8.41 -7.01 -1.45
C LEU A 158 -8.60 -8.06 -0.36
N LEU A 159 -9.19 -9.20 -0.73
CA LEU A 159 -9.34 -10.37 0.14
C LEU A 159 -7.97 -10.93 0.54
N MET A 160 -7.03 -11.02 -0.41
CA MET A 160 -5.69 -11.51 -0.13
C MET A 160 -4.90 -10.56 0.78
N VAL A 161 -5.01 -9.24 0.56
CA VAL A 161 -4.45 -8.23 1.48
C VAL A 161 -5.10 -8.34 2.86
N ALA A 162 -6.42 -8.49 2.95
CA ALA A 162 -7.12 -8.67 4.22
C ALA A 162 -6.67 -9.95 4.94
N VAL A 163 -6.47 -11.06 4.23
CA VAL A 163 -5.95 -12.32 4.79
C VAL A 163 -4.51 -12.19 5.25
N ILE A 164 -3.65 -11.48 4.51
CA ILE A 164 -2.27 -11.21 4.94
C ILE A 164 -2.25 -10.34 6.19
N VAL A 165 -3.04 -9.27 6.22
CA VAL A 165 -3.18 -8.41 7.40
C VAL A 165 -3.73 -9.20 8.59
N LEU A 166 -4.73 -10.06 8.37
CA LEU A 166 -5.28 -10.94 9.41
C LEU A 166 -4.23 -11.95 9.90
N ALA A 167 -3.45 -12.56 9.01
CA ALA A 167 -2.41 -13.52 9.36
C ALA A 167 -1.29 -12.83 10.17
N LEU A 168 -0.92 -11.60 9.83
CA LEU A 168 0.00 -10.78 10.61
C LEU A 168 -0.59 -10.46 11.99
N LEU A 169 -1.86 -10.07 12.07
CA LEU A 169 -2.54 -9.86 13.34
C LEU A 169 -2.56 -11.13 14.21
N LEU A 170 -2.82 -12.29 13.62
CA LEU A 170 -2.83 -13.56 14.35
C LEU A 170 -1.43 -13.99 14.83
N LEU A 171 -0.39 -13.75 14.03
CA LEU A 171 1.00 -13.96 14.44
C LEU A 171 1.38 -13.05 15.60
N ILE A 172 0.93 -11.78 15.56
CA ILE A 172 1.17 -10.82 16.63
C ILE A 172 0.41 -11.23 17.89
N VAL A 173 -0.88 -11.56 17.79
CA VAL A 173 -1.72 -11.97 18.94
C VAL A 173 -1.22 -13.26 19.59
N ASN A 174 -0.78 -14.27 18.82
CA ASN A 174 -0.21 -15.49 19.40
C ASN A 174 1.21 -15.28 19.97
N ALA A 175 1.85 -14.14 19.70
CA ALA A 175 3.14 -13.77 20.29
C ALA A 175 3.00 -12.98 21.60
N PHE A 176 1.78 -12.54 21.96
CA PHE A 176 1.42 -11.91 23.24
C PHE A 176 0.74 -12.90 24.19
#